data_AF-A0A0M0EC15-F1
#
_entry.id   AF-A0A0M0EC15-F1
#
_cell.length_a   1.000
_cell.length_b   1.000
_cell.length_c   1.000
_cell.angle_alpha   90.00
_cell.angle_beta   90.00
_cell.angle_gamma   90.00
#
_symmetry.space_group_name_H-M   'P 1'
#
loop_
_entity.id
_entity.type
_entity.pdbx_description
1 polymer ?
#
loop_
_entity_poly.entity_id
_entity_poly.type
_entity_poly.pdbx_seq_one_letter_code
_entity_poly.pdbx_strand_id
1 'polypeptide(L)'
;MQSKSTEKKAVFAEVPQCLCEQVMDRLAEKPRLRFSSARNEFLMYCPTCGFRTHPDGNKQSVIAEWYGCNRKGDQHIESLWVERYEKQLQETTAARRSDSCNSGTVVPL
;
A
#
# COMPACT_ATOMS: atom_id res chain seq x y z
N MET A 1 14.73 -17.19 -45.16
CA MET A 1 15.02 -17.38 -43.72
C MET A 1 14.13 -16.42 -42.94
N GLN A 2 13.10 -16.92 -42.27
CA GLN A 2 12.13 -16.09 -41.55
C GLN A 2 12.63 -15.83 -40.13
N SER A 3 12.97 -14.57 -39.84
CA SER A 3 13.36 -14.09 -38.52
C SER A 3 12.16 -14.22 -37.57
N LYS A 4 12.23 -15.17 -36.63
CA LYS A 4 11.24 -15.33 -35.58
C LYS A 4 11.37 -14.14 -34.61
N SER A 5 10.48 -13.16 -34.74
CA SER A 5 10.27 -12.12 -33.72
C SER A 5 9.85 -12.81 -32.42
N THR A 6 10.75 -12.82 -31.43
CA THR A 6 10.42 -13.26 -30.08
C THR A 6 9.73 -12.10 -29.39
N GLU A 7 8.40 -12.09 -29.46
CA GLU A 7 7.58 -11.24 -28.60
C GLU A 7 7.95 -11.56 -27.15
N LYS A 8 8.69 -10.65 -26.51
CA LYS A 8 8.95 -10.72 -25.08
C LYS A 8 7.61 -10.52 -24.37
N LYS A 9 6.91 -11.61 -24.09
CA LYS A 9 5.77 -11.58 -23.17
C LYS A 9 6.30 -10.99 -21.86
N ALA A 10 5.75 -9.85 -21.44
CA ALA A 10 6.01 -9.31 -20.13
C ALA A 10 5.72 -10.42 -19.13
N VAL A 11 6.77 -10.98 -18.52
CA VAL A 11 6.62 -11.93 -17.44
C VAL A 11 5.85 -11.17 -16.37
N PHE A 12 4.63 -11.59 -16.07
CA PHE A 12 3.90 -11.10 -14.91
C PHE A 12 4.78 -11.41 -13.72
N ALA A 13 5.58 -10.44 -13.28
CA ALA A 13 6.32 -10.56 -12.04
C ALA A 13 5.30 -10.85 -10.94
N GLU A 14 5.66 -11.72 -10.01
CA GLU A 14 4.84 -11.91 -8.83
C GLU A 14 4.88 -10.62 -8.01
N VAL A 15 3.71 -10.18 -7.53
CA VAL A 15 3.61 -8.96 -6.71
C VAL A 15 4.45 -9.15 -5.45
N PRO A 16 5.43 -8.25 -5.16
CA PRO A 16 6.34 -8.45 -4.05
C PRO A 16 5.58 -8.39 -2.72
N GLN A 17 6.07 -9.17 -1.75
CA GLN A 17 5.64 -9.06 -0.36
C GLN A 17 6.01 -7.69 0.22
N CYS A 18 5.32 -7.32 1.31
CA CYS A 18 5.57 -6.05 1.96
C CYS A 18 6.96 -6.03 2.64
N LEU A 19 7.65 -4.90 2.60
CA LEU A 19 8.94 -4.72 3.28
C LEU A 19 8.86 -4.80 4.80
N CYS A 20 7.66 -4.86 5.41
CA CYS A 20 7.54 -5.13 6.84
C CYS A 20 8.19 -6.45 7.26
N GLU A 21 8.34 -7.40 6.34
CA GLU A 21 9.10 -8.63 6.58
C GLU A 21 10.58 -8.37 6.82
N GLN A 22 11.17 -7.47 6.03
CA GLN A 22 12.58 -7.16 6.15
C GLN A 22 12.86 -6.11 7.23
N VAL A 23 12.02 -5.06 7.30
CA VAL A 23 12.23 -3.89 8.16
C VAL A 23 11.78 -4.12 9.59
N MET A 24 10.72 -4.91 9.79
CA MET A 24 10.11 -5.14 11.10
C MET A 24 10.12 -6.61 11.54
N ASP A 25 10.78 -7.49 10.78
CA ASP A 25 10.85 -8.94 11.05
C ASP A 25 9.47 -9.60 11.23
N ARG A 26 8.50 -9.21 10.39
CA ARG A 26 7.12 -9.75 10.41
C ARG A 26 6.89 -10.75 9.29
N LEU A 27 6.08 -11.78 9.52
CA LEU A 27 5.64 -12.65 8.42
C LEU A 27 4.60 -11.92 7.54
N ALA A 28 5.05 -11.33 6.44
CA ALA A 28 4.19 -10.55 5.54
C ALA A 28 3.24 -11.45 4.74
N GLU A 29 1.95 -11.25 4.94
CA GLU A 29 0.90 -11.83 4.11
C GLU A 29 0.89 -11.20 2.70
N LYS A 30 0.30 -11.93 1.74
CA LYS A 30 0.11 -11.45 0.37
C LYS A 30 -0.65 -10.12 0.35
N PRO A 31 -0.15 -9.10 -0.36
CA PRO A 31 -0.82 -7.80 -0.42
C PRO A 31 -2.17 -7.91 -1.12
N ARG A 32 -3.09 -7.05 -0.73
CA ARG A 32 -4.46 -7.04 -1.22
C ARG A 32 -4.73 -5.75 -1.98
N LEU A 33 -5.37 -5.90 -3.14
CA LEU A 33 -5.93 -4.77 -3.89
C LEU A 33 -7.36 -4.51 -3.41
N ARG A 34 -7.67 -3.26 -3.08
CA ARG A 34 -9.01 -2.79 -2.74
C ARG A 34 -9.46 -1.77 -3.78
N PHE A 35 -10.77 -1.73 -4.00
CA PHE A 35 -11.43 -0.70 -4.78
C PHE A 35 -12.49 -0.03 -3.91
N SER A 36 -12.50 1.30 -3.91
CA SER A 36 -13.45 2.14 -3.19
C SER A 36 -14.46 2.70 -4.17
N SER A 37 -15.66 2.14 -4.24
CA SER A 37 -16.72 2.63 -5.14
C SER A 37 -17.13 4.08 -4.85
N ALA A 38 -17.13 4.49 -3.58
CA ALA A 38 -17.46 5.85 -3.16
C ALA A 38 -16.48 6.91 -3.67
N ARG A 39 -15.23 6.52 -3.95
CA ARG A 39 -14.16 7.42 -4.43
C ARG A 39 -13.70 7.11 -5.85
N ASN A 40 -14.16 5.99 -6.41
CA ASN A 40 -13.71 5.43 -7.68
C ASN A 40 -12.18 5.25 -7.76
N GLU A 41 -11.57 4.77 -6.68
CA GLU A 41 -10.12 4.62 -6.52
C GLU A 41 -9.72 3.21 -6.12
N PHE A 42 -8.55 2.79 -6.59
CA PHE A 42 -7.85 1.57 -6.19
C PHE A 42 -6.82 1.86 -5.11
N LEU A 43 -6.47 0.86 -4.31
CA LEU A 43 -5.43 0.93 -3.29
C LEU A 43 -4.82 -0.46 -3.08
N MET A 44 -3.50 -0.56 -2.97
CA MET A 44 -2.82 -1.75 -2.50
C MET A 44 -2.47 -1.60 -1.01
N TYR A 45 -2.62 -2.66 -0.21
CA TYR A 45 -2.24 -2.64 1.20
C TYR A 45 -1.72 -3.99 1.72
N CYS A 46 -0.89 -3.92 2.77
CA CYS A 46 -0.44 -5.07 3.55
C CYS A 46 -1.43 -5.34 4.69
N PRO A 47 -2.02 -6.55 4.78
CA PRO A 47 -2.89 -6.87 5.92
C PRO A 47 -2.11 -7.09 7.23
N THR A 48 -0.81 -7.43 7.18
CA THR A 48 0.03 -7.64 8.38
C THR A 48 0.41 -6.35 9.10
N CYS A 49 0.78 -5.30 8.35
CA CYS A 49 1.24 -4.03 8.96
C CYS A 49 0.35 -2.82 8.66
N GLY A 50 -0.56 -2.91 7.70
CA GLY A 50 -1.42 -1.78 7.30
C GLY A 50 -0.75 -0.76 6.37
N PHE A 51 0.50 -0.98 5.97
CA PHE A 51 1.15 -0.17 4.92
C PHE A 51 0.31 -0.17 3.65
N ARG A 52 0.15 1.00 3.01
CA ARG A 52 -0.71 1.17 1.84
C ARG A 52 -0.08 2.09 0.78
N THR A 53 -0.49 1.94 -0.47
CA THR A 53 -0.13 2.87 -1.55
C THR A 53 -0.91 4.18 -1.45
N HIS A 54 -0.69 5.10 -2.39
CA HIS A 54 -1.67 6.17 -2.57
C HIS A 54 -2.91 5.58 -3.27
N PRO A 55 -4.12 6.04 -2.93
CA PRO A 55 -5.29 5.77 -3.74
C PRO A 55 -5.13 6.37 -5.13
N ASP A 56 -5.52 5.66 -6.18
CA ASP A 56 -5.48 6.16 -7.56
C ASP A 56 -6.62 5.58 -8.40
N GLY A 57 -7.17 6.35 -9.34
CA GLY A 57 -8.25 5.88 -10.23
C GLY A 57 -7.83 4.76 -11.19
N ASN A 58 -6.52 4.55 -11.38
CA ASN A 58 -5.96 3.52 -12.23
C ASN A 58 -5.32 2.39 -11.40
N LYS A 59 -5.87 1.18 -11.58
CA LYS A 59 -5.38 -0.05 -10.96
C LYS A 59 -3.88 -0.30 -11.20
N GLN A 60 -3.37 0.01 -12.39
CA GLN A 60 -1.96 -0.27 -12.71
C GLN A 60 -1.02 0.70 -11.99
N SER A 61 -1.45 1.94 -11.73
CA SER A 61 -0.68 2.92 -10.97
C SER A 61 -0.39 2.43 -9.55
N VAL A 62 -1.43 1.96 -8.83
CA VAL A 62 -1.25 1.46 -7.46
C VAL A 62 -0.45 0.16 -7.40
N ILE A 63 -0.53 -0.68 -8.44
CA ILE A 63 0.31 -1.87 -8.54
C ILE A 63 1.77 -1.46 -8.75
N ALA A 64 2.06 -0.60 -9.72
CA ALA A 64 3.41 -0.11 -9.99
C ALA A 64 4.04 0.58 -8.77
N GLU A 65 3.25 1.38 -8.05
CA GLU A 65 3.69 2.00 -6.79
C GLU A 65 4.02 0.94 -5.73
N TRP A 66 3.21 -0.11 -5.60
CA TRP A 66 3.50 -1.22 -4.69
C TRP A 66 4.85 -1.87 -4.99
N TYR A 67 5.14 -2.13 -6.28
CA TYR A 67 6.45 -2.65 -6.71
C TYR A 67 7.60 -1.70 -6.38
N GLY A 68 7.40 -0.39 -6.57
CA GLY A 68 8.40 0.62 -6.26
C GLY A 68 8.71 0.71 -4.77
N CYS A 69 7.67 0.67 -3.92
CA CYS A 69 7.83 0.79 -2.48
C CYS A 69 8.27 -0.48 -1.77
N ASN A 70 8.14 -1.67 -2.39
CA ASN A 70 8.43 -2.95 -1.74
C ASN A 70 9.54 -3.74 -2.43
N ARG A 71 10.56 -3.04 -2.96
CA ARG A 71 11.75 -3.66 -3.54
C ARG A 71 12.70 -4.11 -2.43
N LYS A 72 12.91 -5.43 -2.31
CA LYS A 72 13.85 -6.02 -1.33
C LYS A 72 15.31 -5.73 -1.71
N GLY A 73 16.16 -5.54 -0.71
CA GLY A 73 17.61 -5.35 -0.87
C GLY A 73 18.04 -3.96 -1.35
N ASP A 74 17.15 -2.97 -1.33
CA ASP A 74 17.44 -1.59 -1.68
C ASP A 74 17.27 -0.70 -0.43
N GLN A 75 18.39 -0.34 0.19
CA GLN A 75 18.42 0.44 1.44
C GLN A 75 17.73 1.80 1.31
N HIS A 76 17.79 2.41 0.12
CA HIS A 76 17.12 3.69 -0.12
C HIS A 76 15.60 3.51 -0.10
N ILE A 77 15.09 2.45 -0.75
CA ILE A 77 13.67 2.11 -0.73
C ILE A 77 13.20 1.74 0.68
N GLU A 78 13.99 0.99 1.45
CA GLU A 78 13.67 0.68 2.85
C GLU A 78 13.54 1.95 3.71
N SER A 79 14.46 2.91 3.53
CA SER A 79 14.42 4.18 4.25
C SER A 79 13.14 4.98 3.92
N LEU A 80 12.80 5.07 2.64
CA LEU A 80 11.56 5.72 2.18
C LEU A 80 10.31 4.97 2.67
N TRP A 81 10.38 3.64 2.76
CA TRP A 81 9.28 2.81 3.25
C TRP A 81 9.00 3.11 4.72
N VAL A 82 10.04 3.20 5.56
CA VAL A 82 9.92 3.53 7.00
C VAL A 82 9.27 4.89 7.19
N GLU A 83 9.81 5.93 6.54
CA GLU A 83 9.30 7.30 6.65
C GLU A 83 7.81 7.36 6.27
N ARG A 84 7.45 6.71 5.17
CA ARG A 84 6.07 6.65 4.71
C ARG A 84 5.16 5.87 5.66
N TYR A 85 5.63 4.74 6.18
CA TYR A 85 4.87 3.93 7.13
C TYR A 85 4.57 4.70 8.41
N GLU A 86 5.55 5.42 8.94
CA GLU A 86 5.39 6.28 10.13
C GLU A 86 4.38 7.39 9.89
N LYS A 87 4.46 8.08 8.74
CA LYS A 87 3.46 9.08 8.34
C LYS A 87 2.05 8.49 8.29
N GLN A 88 1.89 7.32 7.70
CA GLN A 88 0.60 6.63 7.62
C GLN A 88 0.05 6.23 9.00
N LEU A 89 0.93 5.85 9.93
CA LEU A 89 0.56 5.53 11.31
C LEU A 89 0.07 6.78 12.06
N GLN A 90 0.75 7.92 11.86
CA GLN A 90 0.33 9.21 12.42
C GLN A 90 -1.04 9.65 11.89
N GLU A 91 -1.27 9.57 10.58
CA GLU A 91 -2.57 9.88 9.94
C GLU A 91 -3.70 9.00 10.52
N THR A 92 -3.44 7.69 10.65
CA THR A 92 -4.43 6.74 11.18
C THR A 92 -4.74 7.04 12.65
N THR A 93 -3.73 7.41 13.43
CA THR A 93 -3.90 7.77 14.85
C THR A 93 -4.64 9.09 15.01
N ALA A 94 -4.34 10.08 14.17
CA ALA A 94 -5.04 11.38 14.17
C ALA A 94 -6.52 11.22 13.81
N ALA A 95 -6.84 10.44 12.77
CA ALA A 95 -8.22 10.17 12.38
C ALA A 95 -9.03 9.51 13.52
N ARG A 96 -8.44 8.54 14.23
CA ARG A 96 -9.08 7.92 15.40
C ARG A 96 -9.37 8.90 16.54
N ARG A 97 -8.50 9.91 16.73
CA ARG A 97 -8.71 10.94 17.76
C ARG A 97 -9.85 11.90 17.39
N SER A 98 -9.97 12.28 16.12
CA SER A 98 -11.07 13.14 15.66
C SER A 98 -12.44 12.45 15.74
N ASP A 99 -12.50 11.13 15.56
CA ASP A 99 -13.76 10.39 15.70
C ASP A 99 -14.20 10.26 17.18
N SER A 100 -13.24 10.27 18.12
CA SER A 100 -13.50 10.10 19.55
C SER A 100 -14.05 11.36 20.24
N CYS A 101 -13.91 12.56 19.66
CA CYS A 101 -14.39 13.80 20.25
C CYS A 101 -15.78 14.26 19.75
N ASN A 102 -16.46 13.48 18.90
CA ASN A 102 -17.82 13.77 18.43
C ASN A 102 -18.94 13.03 19.21
N SER A 103 -18.61 12.38 20.33
CA SER A 103 -19.61 11.80 21.25
C SER A 103 -19.74 12.66 22.51
N GLY A 104 -20.67 13.62 22.51
CA GLY A 104 -21.03 14.32 23.74
C GLY A 104 -21.66 15.69 23.58
N THR A 105 -22.85 15.78 22.99
CA THR A 105 -23.77 16.86 23.35
C THR A 105 -25.14 16.27 23.58
N VAL A 106 -25.37 15.82 24.82
CA VAL A 106 -26.72 15.52 25.30
C VAL A 106 -27.34 16.89 25.63
N VAL A 107 -28.32 17.31 24.84
CA VAL A 107 -29.14 18.49 25.15
C VAL A 107 -30.25 18.01 26.10
N PRO A 108 -30.37 18.54 27.33
CA PRO A 108 -31.52 18.24 28.19
C PRO A 108 -32.76 18.97 27.67
N LEU A 109 -33.91 18.29 27.77
CA LEU A 109 -35.27 18.80 27.51
C LEU A 109 -35.64 19.98 28.40
#